data_AF-A0A946HK34-F1
#
_entry.id   AF-A0A946HK34-F1
#
_cell.length_a   1.000
_cell.length_b   1.000
_cell.length_c   1.000
_cell.angle_alpha   90.00
_cell.angle_beta   90.00
_cell.angle_gamma   90.00
#
_symmetry.space_group_name_H-M   'P 1'
#
loop_
_entity.id
_entity.type
_entity.pdbx_description
1 polymer ?
#
loop_
_entity_poly.entity_id
_entity_poly.type
_entity_poly.pdbx_seq_one_letter_code
_entity_poly.pdbx_strand_id
1 'polypeptide(L)'
;MKLGKLLKTPVIVIACLSLSAPARADNKDLVHGLMGAMIGAAIATQKQSQSNSQPAQTKTRQSKQKISSQERTANKLIQEHLNYFGFDTGRPDGVLGRKSRTAVSQFQACLNFPISGTLNSFEKQFLHNTAYKAQASPQKTLRDAAKLHNGYCGVLQKHLAELSAPDVQTQTAAVATTAVANPAPVAPQVAPQATTQQATVSSQSAQPVVPKQPVNITNNVTNAVVQRETTNVYILQQDLQKDYDRLVTQIKLVDQILDHIKASADTPSAAKKLKAVELRLEALKALAVEKNEVSESQYGTPIRPSNANLGITAAKASEVFPRVPYYQPGTEEIGELWIKPYVSDVGELLYDLNFVAEHSDFDKIQDTIKLNQAEISMTSQGLAKVSAWSDKALEKGLRRRYEKAATCFPAAMCDSKEVGKSSTEIMFMIYQDGSTSASIRLNKGRFQKSYNLSVESGLLLAAYSDYMDDIGSKEFQAATMSDTELDSMFE
;
A
#
# COMPACT_ATOMS: atom_id res chain seq x y z
N MET A 1 3.73 56.92 -69.06
CA MET A 1 4.36 55.61 -68.71
C MET A 1 4.24 55.43 -67.20
N LYS A 2 4.03 54.24 -66.61
CA LYS A 2 3.59 52.95 -67.16
C LYS A 2 2.85 52.17 -66.03
N LEU A 3 2.03 51.20 -66.42
CA LEU A 3 1.33 50.18 -65.63
C LEU A 3 2.15 49.65 -64.42
N GLY A 4 1.58 49.23 -63.28
CA GLY A 4 0.17 49.00 -62.93
C GLY A 4 -0.25 47.52 -63.01
N LYS A 5 -0.81 46.96 -61.92
CA LYS A 5 -1.54 45.68 -61.93
C LYS A 5 -2.62 45.65 -60.85
N LEU A 6 -3.75 45.05 -61.18
CA LEU A 6 -4.99 44.95 -60.40
C LEU A 6 -5.34 43.45 -60.21
N LEU A 7 -6.56 43.14 -59.73
CA LEU A 7 -7.15 41.81 -59.44
C LEU A 7 -6.71 41.22 -58.08
N LYS A 8 -7.59 40.56 -57.29
CA LYS A 8 -9.04 40.31 -57.44
C LYS A 8 -9.73 40.08 -56.07
N THR A 9 -11.02 40.40 -56.00
CA THR A 9 -11.97 40.05 -54.93
C THR A 9 -12.43 38.57 -55.05
N PRO A 10 -13.00 37.96 -54.00
CA PRO A 10 -14.46 38.10 -53.75
C PRO A 10 -14.85 38.37 -52.29
N VAL A 11 -16.05 38.93 -52.11
CA VAL A 11 -16.80 39.01 -50.85
C VAL A 11 -17.72 37.80 -50.75
N ILE A 12 -17.89 37.23 -49.55
CA ILE A 12 -19.03 36.35 -49.21
C ILE A 12 -19.59 36.81 -47.85
N VAL A 13 -20.92 36.93 -47.76
CA VAL A 13 -21.66 37.25 -46.54
C VAL A 13 -22.63 36.10 -46.24
N ILE A 14 -22.49 35.50 -45.06
CA ILE A 14 -23.41 34.51 -44.45
C ILE A 14 -23.45 34.91 -42.97
N ALA A 15 -24.48 35.59 -42.47
CA ALA A 15 -25.86 35.13 -42.21
C ALA A 15 -25.95 34.23 -40.96
N CYS A 16 -26.90 34.56 -40.08
CA CYS A 16 -26.97 34.05 -38.71
C CYS A 16 -27.38 32.57 -38.61
N LEU A 17 -26.87 31.88 -37.60
CA LEU A 17 -27.51 30.70 -37.00
C LEU A 17 -27.20 30.64 -35.50
N SER A 18 -28.25 30.51 -34.68
CA SER A 18 -28.16 30.53 -33.21
C SER A 18 -28.34 29.12 -32.62
N LEU A 19 -27.33 28.62 -31.93
CA LEU A 19 -27.46 27.50 -30.98
C LEU A 19 -26.84 27.96 -29.65
N SER A 20 -27.61 28.11 -28.57
CA SER A 20 -28.25 27.05 -27.76
C SER A 20 -27.24 26.32 -26.87
N ALA A 21 -27.13 26.78 -25.62
CA ALA A 21 -26.37 26.09 -24.58
C ALA A 21 -27.18 24.92 -24.00
N PRO A 22 -26.56 23.76 -23.70
CA PRO A 22 -27.18 22.74 -22.88
C PRO A 22 -27.15 23.17 -21.40
N ALA A 23 -28.28 23.03 -20.72
CA ALA A 23 -28.38 23.29 -19.28
C ALA A 23 -27.81 22.13 -18.44
N ARG A 24 -27.60 22.38 -17.14
CA ARG A 24 -27.41 21.32 -16.14
C ARG A 24 -28.69 20.48 -16.03
N ALA A 25 -28.54 19.17 -15.80
CA ALA A 25 -29.59 18.30 -15.31
C ALA A 25 -29.01 17.31 -14.29
N ASP A 26 -29.71 17.13 -13.17
CA ASP A 26 -29.49 16.01 -12.25
C ASP A 26 -29.86 14.69 -12.94
N ASN A 27 -29.14 13.61 -12.62
CA ASN A 27 -29.54 12.24 -12.93
C ASN A 27 -29.54 11.41 -11.65
N LYS A 28 -30.74 11.19 -11.09
CA LYS A 28 -31.02 10.05 -10.21
C LYS A 28 -31.46 8.85 -11.07
N ASP A 29 -31.41 7.65 -10.47
CA ASP A 29 -31.99 6.40 -10.99
C ASP A 29 -31.57 5.95 -12.40
N LEU A 30 -30.32 5.50 -12.53
CA LEU A 30 -29.93 4.59 -13.62
C LEU A 30 -30.34 3.15 -13.27
N VAL A 31 -31.61 2.82 -13.50
CA VAL A 31 -32.20 1.51 -13.19
C VAL A 31 -32.64 0.78 -14.47
N HIS A 32 -31.92 -0.31 -14.79
CA HIS A 32 -32.32 -1.47 -15.58
C HIS A 32 -33.07 -1.30 -16.93
N GLY A 33 -32.50 -1.88 -17.99
CA GLY A 33 -33.28 -2.50 -19.07
C GLY A 33 -32.91 -2.05 -20.49
N LEU A 34 -32.14 -2.87 -21.21
CA LEU A 34 -31.91 -2.68 -22.64
C LEU A 34 -31.74 -4.04 -23.34
N MET A 35 -32.74 -4.38 -24.17
CA MET A 35 -32.72 -5.19 -25.41
C MET A 35 -34.03 -5.98 -25.56
N GLY A 36 -35.02 -5.35 -26.20
CA GLY A 36 -36.29 -5.94 -26.62
C GLY A 36 -36.44 -5.83 -28.14
N ALA A 37 -37.11 -6.82 -28.76
CA ALA A 37 -37.11 -7.02 -30.22
C ALA A 37 -37.68 -5.86 -31.05
N MET A 38 -37.07 -5.61 -32.21
CA MET A 38 -37.69 -4.86 -33.32
C MET A 38 -38.75 -5.72 -34.01
N ILE A 39 -39.84 -5.09 -34.45
CA ILE A 39 -40.97 -5.72 -35.16
C ILE A 39 -40.95 -5.28 -36.64
N GLY A 40 -41.26 -6.20 -37.55
CA GLY A 40 -41.28 -5.98 -39.00
C GLY A 40 -41.30 -7.29 -39.77
N ALA A 41 -42.37 -8.10 -39.70
CA ALA A 41 -43.61 -7.97 -40.49
C ALA A 41 -43.57 -8.84 -41.75
N ALA A 42 -44.47 -9.83 -41.82
CA ALA A 42 -44.68 -10.69 -42.98
C ALA A 42 -46.18 -10.99 -43.13
N ILE A 43 -46.70 -10.88 -44.35
CA ILE A 43 -48.13 -11.05 -44.65
C ILE A 43 -48.45 -12.53 -44.91
N ALA A 44 -49.61 -12.99 -44.49
CA ALA A 44 -50.05 -14.36 -44.73
C ALA A 44 -50.41 -14.59 -46.21
N THR A 45 -49.96 -15.71 -46.78
CA THR A 45 -50.57 -16.36 -47.95
C THR A 45 -50.42 -17.87 -47.79
N GLN A 46 -51.37 -18.61 -48.36
CA GLN A 46 -51.66 -20.00 -48.03
C GLN A 46 -51.38 -20.92 -49.23
N LYS A 47 -51.29 -22.24 -48.97
CA LYS A 47 -51.30 -23.35 -49.96
C LYS A 47 -50.04 -23.48 -50.84
N GLN A 48 -49.73 -24.63 -51.45
CA GLN A 48 -50.07 -26.05 -51.18
C GLN A 48 -49.29 -26.94 -52.18
N SER A 49 -48.82 -28.12 -51.76
CA SER A 49 -48.75 -29.40 -52.53
C SER A 49 -47.48 -30.21 -52.27
N GLN A 50 -47.64 -31.51 -52.02
CA GLN A 50 -46.77 -32.65 -52.41
C GLN A 50 -45.29 -32.65 -51.93
N SER A 51 -44.63 -33.78 -51.64
CA SER A 51 -45.02 -35.20 -51.77
C SER A 51 -44.53 -36.06 -50.59
N ASN A 52 -45.04 -37.27 -50.54
CA ASN A 52 -44.83 -38.34 -49.56
C ASN A 52 -43.40 -38.94 -49.55
N SER A 53 -42.68 -38.88 -48.41
CA SER A 53 -41.85 -39.98 -47.87
C SER A 53 -41.17 -39.60 -46.54
N GLN A 54 -41.16 -40.49 -45.54
CA GLN A 54 -40.26 -40.38 -44.37
C GLN A 54 -38.85 -40.91 -44.72
N PRO A 55 -37.79 -40.46 -44.01
CA PRO A 55 -37.40 -41.20 -42.80
C PRO A 55 -36.92 -40.34 -41.61
N ALA A 56 -36.99 -40.95 -40.41
CA ALA A 56 -36.22 -40.66 -39.20
C ALA A 56 -35.99 -39.19 -38.77
N GLN A 57 -36.84 -38.66 -37.89
CA GLN A 57 -36.49 -37.49 -37.07
C GLN A 57 -35.37 -37.83 -36.06
N THR A 58 -34.12 -37.52 -36.39
CA THR A 58 -33.06 -37.37 -35.39
C THR A 58 -33.39 -36.19 -34.48
N LYS A 59 -33.87 -36.46 -33.26
CA LYS A 59 -34.15 -35.43 -32.25
C LYS A 59 -32.88 -34.67 -31.90
N THR A 60 -32.70 -33.47 -32.44
CA THR A 60 -31.61 -32.56 -32.09
C THR A 60 -31.73 -32.14 -30.63
N ARG A 61 -30.99 -32.83 -29.75
CA ARG A 61 -30.84 -32.44 -28.34
C ARG A 61 -30.30 -31.00 -28.30
N GLN A 62 -31.08 -30.08 -27.74
CA GLN A 62 -30.65 -28.71 -27.51
C GLN A 62 -29.33 -28.71 -26.72
N SER A 63 -28.31 -28.06 -27.27
CA SER A 63 -26.98 -28.04 -26.65
C SER A 63 -27.02 -27.26 -25.35
N LYS A 64 -26.90 -27.97 -24.23
CA LYS A 64 -26.76 -27.40 -22.89
C LYS A 64 -25.59 -26.41 -22.91
N GLN A 65 -25.87 -25.12 -22.70
CA GLN A 65 -24.83 -24.09 -22.76
C GLN A 65 -23.72 -24.39 -21.76
N LYS A 66 -22.47 -24.34 -22.22
CA LYS A 66 -21.29 -24.62 -21.40
C LYS A 66 -20.87 -23.33 -20.70
N ILE A 67 -20.92 -23.34 -19.37
CA ILE A 67 -20.35 -22.32 -18.47
C ILE A 67 -18.93 -21.98 -18.95
N SER A 68 -18.61 -20.69 -19.05
CA SER A 68 -17.30 -20.25 -19.55
C SER A 68 -16.17 -20.60 -18.57
N SER A 69 -14.91 -20.60 -19.02
CA SER A 69 -13.75 -20.85 -18.16
C SER A 69 -13.64 -19.79 -17.05
N GLN A 70 -13.84 -18.52 -17.38
CA GLN A 70 -13.82 -17.40 -16.43
C GLN A 70 -14.95 -17.50 -15.39
N GLU A 71 -16.18 -17.76 -15.84
CA GLU A 71 -17.35 -17.93 -14.97
C GLU A 71 -17.19 -19.14 -14.03
N ARG A 72 -16.62 -20.25 -14.51
CA ARG A 72 -16.28 -21.40 -13.66
C ARG A 72 -15.30 -21.03 -12.55
N THR A 73 -14.26 -20.26 -12.86
CA THR A 73 -13.29 -19.79 -11.84
C THR A 73 -13.95 -18.88 -10.82
N ALA A 74 -14.79 -17.93 -11.24
CA ALA A 74 -15.55 -17.06 -10.32
C ALA A 74 -16.51 -17.87 -9.42
N ASN A 75 -17.22 -18.86 -9.98
CA ASN A 75 -18.09 -19.76 -9.21
C ASN A 75 -17.30 -20.62 -8.20
N LYS A 76 -16.05 -21.00 -8.52
CA LYS A 76 -15.17 -21.76 -7.62
C LYS A 76 -14.75 -20.91 -6.41
N LEU A 77 -14.39 -19.64 -6.62
CA LEU A 77 -14.09 -18.70 -5.53
C LEU A 77 -15.30 -18.49 -4.61
N ILE A 78 -16.52 -18.38 -5.17
CA ILE A 78 -17.76 -18.32 -4.39
C ILE A 78 -17.94 -19.57 -3.51
N GLN A 79 -17.68 -20.76 -4.05
CA GLN A 79 -17.73 -22.02 -3.30
C GLN A 79 -16.67 -22.07 -2.17
N GLU A 80 -15.45 -21.60 -2.45
CA GLU A 80 -14.35 -21.51 -1.48
C GLU A 80 -14.68 -20.55 -0.33
N HIS A 81 -15.26 -19.38 -0.62
CA HIS A 81 -15.64 -18.39 0.39
C HIS A 81 -16.85 -18.82 1.23
N LEU A 82 -17.85 -19.47 0.63
CA LEU A 82 -18.97 -20.05 1.39
C LEU A 82 -18.48 -21.16 2.33
N ASN A 83 -17.64 -22.07 1.84
CA ASN A 83 -17.04 -23.13 2.66
C ASN A 83 -16.19 -22.56 3.82
N TYR A 84 -15.43 -21.48 3.59
CA TYR A 84 -14.61 -20.83 4.62
C TYR A 84 -15.45 -20.33 5.82
N PHE A 85 -16.64 -19.77 5.56
CA PHE A 85 -17.57 -19.36 6.62
C PHE A 85 -18.49 -20.48 7.13
N GLY A 86 -18.27 -21.73 6.73
CA GLY A 86 -18.99 -22.91 7.21
C GLY A 86 -20.25 -23.30 6.43
N PHE A 87 -20.55 -22.63 5.30
CA PHE A 87 -21.70 -22.96 4.46
C PHE A 87 -21.31 -24.01 3.40
N ASP A 88 -21.62 -25.30 3.65
CA ASP A 88 -21.18 -26.43 2.82
C ASP A 88 -21.69 -26.38 1.37
N THR A 89 -20.79 -26.04 0.46
CA THR A 89 -21.02 -26.16 -0.99
C THR A 89 -20.55 -27.49 -1.59
N GLY A 90 -19.82 -28.30 -0.82
CA GLY A 90 -19.03 -29.43 -1.29
C GLY A 90 -17.62 -29.03 -1.75
N ARG A 91 -16.96 -29.90 -2.54
CA ARG A 91 -15.66 -29.59 -3.15
C ARG A 91 -15.83 -28.50 -4.23
N PRO A 92 -15.07 -27.39 -4.18
CA PRO A 92 -15.15 -26.35 -5.19
C PRO A 92 -14.82 -26.87 -6.62
N ASP A 93 -15.77 -26.72 -7.53
CA ASP A 93 -15.75 -27.24 -8.91
C ASP A 93 -16.18 -26.19 -9.97
N GLY A 94 -16.65 -25.03 -9.52
CA GLY A 94 -17.17 -23.93 -10.33
C GLY A 94 -18.57 -24.14 -10.91
N VAL A 95 -19.34 -25.10 -10.38
CA VAL A 95 -20.73 -25.40 -10.79
C VAL A 95 -21.68 -25.14 -9.61
N LEU A 96 -22.46 -24.05 -9.68
CA LEU A 96 -23.40 -23.67 -8.61
C LEU A 96 -24.65 -24.56 -8.57
N GLY A 97 -24.45 -25.81 -8.15
CA GLY A 97 -25.47 -26.85 -8.01
C GLY A 97 -26.35 -26.69 -6.77
N ARG A 98 -27.06 -27.76 -6.40
CA ARG A 98 -28.05 -27.73 -5.31
C ARG A 98 -27.43 -27.38 -3.95
N LYS A 99 -26.25 -27.95 -3.63
CA LYS A 99 -25.49 -27.59 -2.41
C LYS A 99 -25.13 -26.10 -2.38
N SER A 100 -24.51 -25.58 -3.44
CA SER A 100 -24.13 -24.16 -3.50
C SER A 100 -25.33 -23.22 -3.33
N ARG A 101 -26.50 -23.57 -3.89
CA ARG A 101 -27.74 -22.82 -3.65
C ARG A 101 -28.20 -22.86 -2.19
N THR A 102 -28.16 -24.04 -1.54
CA THR A 102 -28.47 -24.17 -0.10
C THR A 102 -27.51 -23.35 0.77
N ALA A 103 -26.21 -23.39 0.49
CA ALA A 103 -25.19 -22.58 1.17
C ALA A 103 -25.42 -21.07 0.99
N VAL A 104 -25.78 -20.62 -0.22
CA VAL A 104 -26.18 -19.23 -0.47
C VAL A 104 -27.43 -18.85 0.31
N SER A 105 -28.45 -19.72 0.39
CA SER A 105 -29.63 -19.47 1.23
C SER A 105 -29.30 -19.37 2.72
N GLN A 106 -28.35 -20.16 3.22
CA GLN A 106 -27.88 -20.08 4.61
C GLN A 106 -27.08 -18.79 4.87
N PHE A 107 -26.24 -18.37 3.93
CA PHE A 107 -25.53 -17.09 3.97
C PHE A 107 -26.49 -15.89 3.94
N GLN A 108 -27.50 -15.91 3.07
CA GLN A 108 -28.54 -14.88 3.01
C GLN A 108 -29.36 -14.84 4.31
N ALA A 109 -29.77 -15.99 4.84
CA ALA A 109 -30.46 -16.08 6.14
C ALA A 109 -29.61 -15.55 7.30
N CYS A 110 -28.32 -15.86 7.32
CA CYS A 110 -27.37 -15.36 8.32
C CYS A 110 -27.32 -13.81 8.38
N LEU A 111 -27.39 -13.16 7.22
CA LEU A 111 -27.29 -11.70 7.08
C LEU A 111 -28.65 -10.99 7.05
N ASN A 112 -29.75 -11.70 7.26
CA ASN A 112 -31.13 -11.22 7.07
C ASN A 112 -31.42 -10.67 5.66
N PHE A 113 -30.69 -11.15 4.65
CA PHE A 113 -30.92 -10.82 3.24
C PHE A 113 -32.09 -11.64 2.64
N PRO A 114 -32.73 -11.17 1.55
CA PRO A 114 -33.76 -11.93 0.84
C PRO A 114 -33.24 -13.30 0.36
N ILE A 115 -33.80 -14.39 0.91
CA ILE A 115 -33.35 -15.76 0.68
C ILE A 115 -33.78 -16.24 -0.72
N SER A 116 -33.00 -15.88 -1.73
CA SER A 116 -33.19 -16.25 -3.14
C SER A 116 -32.43 -17.51 -3.54
N GLY A 117 -31.39 -17.90 -2.77
CA GLY A 117 -30.48 -19.00 -3.14
C GLY A 117 -29.56 -18.66 -4.32
N THR A 118 -29.48 -17.40 -4.73
CA THR A 118 -28.61 -16.89 -5.80
C THR A 118 -27.99 -15.56 -5.39
N LEU A 119 -26.65 -15.47 -5.39
CA LEU A 119 -25.97 -14.24 -4.97
C LEU A 119 -26.17 -13.10 -5.98
N ASN A 120 -26.66 -11.96 -5.51
CA ASN A 120 -26.67 -10.71 -6.30
C ASN A 120 -25.26 -10.07 -6.36
N SER A 121 -25.09 -8.94 -7.06
CA SER A 121 -23.76 -8.32 -7.24
C SER A 121 -23.14 -7.83 -5.92
N PHE A 122 -23.94 -7.19 -5.06
CA PHE A 122 -23.51 -6.73 -3.74
C PHE A 122 -23.16 -7.92 -2.83
N GLU A 123 -24.01 -8.95 -2.80
CA GLU A 123 -23.77 -10.16 -2.00
C GLU A 123 -22.48 -10.90 -2.40
N LYS A 124 -22.17 -10.97 -3.71
CA LYS A 124 -20.89 -11.51 -4.20
C LYS A 124 -19.71 -10.68 -3.72
N GLN A 125 -19.78 -9.35 -3.86
CA GLN A 125 -18.70 -8.44 -3.46
C GLN A 125 -18.49 -8.44 -1.95
N PHE A 126 -19.57 -8.46 -1.16
CA PHE A 126 -19.52 -8.59 0.29
C PHE A 126 -18.89 -9.92 0.73
N LEU A 127 -19.32 -11.04 0.15
CA LEU A 127 -18.74 -12.37 0.43
C LEU A 127 -17.24 -12.42 0.06
N HIS A 128 -16.87 -11.82 -1.08
CA HIS A 128 -15.48 -11.73 -1.51
C HIS A 128 -14.63 -10.90 -0.55
N ASN A 129 -15.07 -9.69 -0.23
CA ASN A 129 -14.31 -8.75 0.59
C ASN A 129 -14.22 -9.22 2.06
N THR A 130 -15.28 -9.83 2.59
CA THR A 130 -15.24 -10.41 3.93
C THR A 130 -14.39 -11.68 3.99
N ALA A 131 -14.41 -12.54 2.96
CA ALA A 131 -13.51 -13.69 2.87
C ALA A 131 -12.04 -13.24 2.78
N TYR A 132 -11.72 -12.22 1.97
CA TYR A 132 -10.37 -11.67 1.88
C TYR A 132 -9.91 -11.06 3.21
N LYS A 133 -10.74 -10.20 3.83
CA LYS A 133 -10.47 -9.61 5.17
C LYS A 133 -10.28 -10.68 6.25
N ALA A 134 -10.97 -11.81 6.14
CA ALA A 134 -10.83 -12.93 7.05
C ALA A 134 -9.59 -13.81 6.77
N GLN A 135 -9.25 -14.06 5.50
CA GLN A 135 -8.04 -14.78 5.09
C GLN A 135 -6.77 -13.98 5.37
N ALA A 136 -6.82 -12.65 5.31
CA ALA A 136 -5.76 -11.74 5.72
C ALA A 136 -5.60 -11.62 7.26
N SER A 137 -6.55 -12.15 8.05
CA SER A 137 -6.44 -12.18 9.52
C SER A 137 -7.17 -13.39 10.13
N PRO A 138 -6.80 -14.64 9.82
CA PRO A 138 -7.59 -15.82 10.18
C PRO A 138 -7.77 -15.98 11.69
N GLN A 139 -6.75 -15.60 12.47
CA GLN A 139 -6.79 -15.63 13.93
C GLN A 139 -7.77 -14.59 14.53
N LYS A 140 -7.96 -13.44 13.87
CA LYS A 140 -8.98 -12.45 14.27
C LYS A 140 -10.37 -13.00 13.98
N THR A 141 -10.59 -13.56 12.79
CA THR A 141 -11.87 -14.18 12.40
C THR A 141 -12.23 -15.36 13.29
N LEU A 142 -11.27 -16.23 13.63
CA LEU A 142 -11.46 -17.34 14.58
C LEU A 142 -11.79 -16.83 16.00
N ARG A 143 -11.10 -15.80 16.49
CA ARG A 143 -11.39 -15.18 17.80
C ARG A 143 -12.74 -14.48 17.84
N ASP A 144 -13.11 -13.74 16.81
CA ASP A 144 -14.44 -13.12 16.70
C ASP A 144 -15.54 -14.19 16.57
N ALA A 145 -15.34 -15.25 15.78
CA ALA A 145 -16.26 -16.37 15.69
C ALA A 145 -16.40 -17.15 17.03
N ALA A 146 -15.32 -17.29 17.81
CA ALA A 146 -15.38 -17.93 19.13
C ALA A 146 -16.06 -17.06 20.20
N LYS A 147 -16.02 -15.72 20.06
CA LYS A 147 -16.69 -14.77 20.96
C LYS A 147 -18.16 -14.55 20.63
N LEU A 148 -18.53 -14.62 19.36
CA LEU A 148 -19.89 -14.34 18.89
C LEU A 148 -20.74 -15.62 18.95
N HIS A 149 -21.93 -15.51 19.54
CA HIS A 149 -22.85 -16.64 19.81
C HIS A 149 -23.30 -17.43 18.55
N ASN A 150 -23.10 -16.87 17.36
CA ASN A 150 -23.41 -17.47 16.06
C ASN A 150 -22.16 -17.74 15.19
N GLY A 151 -20.96 -17.81 15.77
CA GLY A 151 -19.77 -18.28 15.06
C GLY A 151 -19.36 -17.37 13.90
N TYR A 152 -18.95 -17.99 12.78
CA TYR A 152 -18.63 -17.28 11.53
C TYR A 152 -19.78 -16.42 11.00
N CYS A 153 -21.04 -16.76 11.29
CA CYS A 153 -22.17 -15.90 10.93
C CYS A 153 -22.14 -14.56 11.69
N GLY A 154 -21.71 -14.57 12.95
CA GLY A 154 -21.50 -13.34 13.72
C GLY A 154 -20.43 -12.45 13.12
N VAL A 155 -19.34 -13.03 12.61
CA VAL A 155 -18.27 -12.27 11.94
C VAL A 155 -18.79 -11.59 10.67
N LEU A 156 -19.63 -12.29 9.90
CA LEU A 156 -20.29 -11.72 8.72
C LEU A 156 -21.25 -10.60 9.11
N GLN A 157 -22.10 -10.78 10.13
CA GLN A 157 -22.99 -9.73 10.63
C GLN A 157 -22.21 -8.50 11.14
N LYS A 158 -21.08 -8.71 11.84
CA LYS A 158 -20.18 -7.65 12.33
C LYS A 158 -19.57 -6.85 11.18
N HIS A 159 -19.04 -7.52 10.15
CA HIS A 159 -18.53 -6.85 8.96
C HIS A 159 -19.63 -6.17 8.12
N LEU A 160 -20.88 -6.65 8.15
CA LEU A 160 -22.00 -5.95 7.50
C LEU A 160 -22.39 -4.69 8.27
N ALA A 161 -22.41 -4.74 9.60
CA ALA A 161 -22.66 -3.57 10.45
C ALA A 161 -21.57 -2.50 10.25
N GLU A 162 -20.30 -2.91 10.17
CA GLU A 162 -19.13 -2.05 9.89
C GLU A 162 -19.25 -1.27 8.56
N LEU A 163 -19.88 -1.86 7.53
CA LEU A 163 -20.17 -1.17 6.25
C LEU A 163 -21.39 -0.22 6.31
N SER A 164 -22.14 -0.22 7.41
CA SER A 164 -23.35 0.59 7.61
C SER A 164 -23.21 1.66 8.70
N ALA A 165 -22.10 1.64 9.43
CA ALA A 165 -21.79 2.63 10.46
C ALA A 165 -21.18 3.89 9.81
N PRO A 166 -21.59 5.11 10.20
CA PRO A 166 -20.79 6.30 9.93
C PRO A 166 -19.52 6.28 10.79
N ASP A 167 -18.46 6.96 10.33
CA ASP A 167 -17.20 7.08 11.07
C ASP A 167 -17.35 7.84 12.40
N VAL A 168 -17.57 7.10 13.50
CA VAL A 168 -17.65 7.67 14.85
C VAL A 168 -16.34 7.41 15.60
N GLN A 169 -15.47 8.41 15.60
CA GLN A 169 -14.28 8.46 16.45
C GLN A 169 -14.68 8.69 17.91
N THR A 170 -14.95 7.63 18.67
CA THR A 170 -15.22 7.73 20.12
C THR A 170 -13.94 8.03 20.92
N GLN A 171 -13.61 9.32 21.07
CA GLN A 171 -12.71 9.80 22.10
C GLN A 171 -13.46 9.96 23.43
N THR A 172 -13.15 9.12 24.43
CA THR A 172 -13.64 9.30 25.81
C THR A 172 -12.50 9.82 26.69
N ALA A 173 -12.48 11.13 26.94
CA ALA A 173 -11.48 11.74 27.80
C ALA A 173 -11.65 11.31 29.27
N ALA A 174 -10.60 10.73 29.87
CA ALA A 174 -10.53 10.44 31.29
C ALA A 174 -9.75 11.55 32.01
N VAL A 175 -10.33 12.15 33.04
CA VAL A 175 -9.72 13.25 33.80
C VAL A 175 -8.65 12.71 34.74
N ALA A 176 -7.43 13.24 34.65
CA ALA A 176 -6.33 12.88 35.54
C ALA A 176 -6.41 13.64 36.88
N THR A 177 -6.44 12.92 38.00
CA THR A 177 -6.22 13.46 39.34
C THR A 177 -4.88 12.98 39.89
N THR A 178 -3.91 13.89 39.96
CA THR A 178 -2.57 13.63 40.51
C THR A 178 -2.59 13.56 42.04
N ALA A 179 -2.00 12.51 42.60
CA ALA A 179 -1.62 12.44 44.01
C ALA A 179 -0.16 11.98 44.12
N VAL A 180 0.66 12.71 44.89
CA VAL A 180 2.11 12.51 45.00
C VAL A 180 2.46 12.07 46.43
N ALA A 181 3.35 11.08 46.56
CA ALA A 181 3.96 10.67 47.83
C ALA A 181 5.44 10.32 47.63
N ASN A 182 6.29 10.65 48.61
CA ASN A 182 7.75 10.58 48.52
C ASN A 182 8.36 9.24 49.02
N PRO A 183 9.64 8.95 48.73
CA PRO A 183 10.23 7.60 48.86
C PRO A 183 11.13 7.37 50.11
N ALA A 184 11.50 6.08 50.29
CA ALA A 184 12.63 5.53 51.09
C ALA A 184 12.48 5.51 52.65
N PRO A 185 13.30 4.76 53.42
CA PRO A 185 14.48 3.92 53.04
C PRO A 185 14.60 2.48 53.67
N VAL A 186 15.44 1.62 53.05
CA VAL A 186 16.36 0.56 53.64
C VAL A 186 15.74 -0.56 54.54
N ALA A 187 15.94 -1.86 54.29
CA ALA A 187 17.18 -2.64 54.56
C ALA A 187 17.28 -4.01 53.81
N PRO A 188 18.44 -4.72 53.78
CA PRO A 188 18.72 -5.81 52.82
C PRO A 188 18.91 -7.23 53.40
N GLN A 189 18.66 -8.29 52.60
CA GLN A 189 19.18 -9.66 52.84
C GLN A 189 19.53 -10.46 51.56
N VAL A 190 20.83 -10.78 51.43
CA VAL A 190 21.50 -12.08 51.11
C VAL A 190 20.90 -13.04 50.05
N ALA A 191 21.79 -13.57 49.18
CA ALA A 191 21.55 -14.69 48.25
C ALA A 191 22.38 -15.95 48.62
N PRO A 192 22.05 -17.14 48.07
CA PRO A 192 23.05 -18.19 47.82
C PRO A 192 22.91 -18.93 46.47
N GLN A 193 23.84 -19.87 46.21
CA GLN A 193 23.96 -20.71 44.99
C GLN A 193 24.41 -22.15 45.37
N ALA A 194 24.41 -23.19 44.51
CA ALA A 194 24.05 -23.25 43.08
C ALA A 194 22.88 -24.25 42.81
N THR A 195 22.98 -25.48 42.29
CA THR A 195 24.09 -26.34 41.83
C THR A 195 23.58 -27.32 40.75
N THR A 196 24.45 -27.80 39.86
CA THR A 196 24.12 -28.67 38.71
C THR A 196 23.98 -30.17 39.05
N GLN A 197 23.22 -30.92 38.22
CA GLN A 197 23.52 -32.31 37.84
C GLN A 197 22.74 -32.79 36.60
N GLN A 198 23.10 -33.97 36.07
CA GLN A 198 22.79 -34.43 34.71
C GLN A 198 21.79 -35.60 34.62
N ALA A 199 21.37 -35.90 33.39
CA ALA A 199 20.35 -36.88 33.01
C ALA A 199 20.77 -38.37 33.13
N THR A 200 19.80 -39.27 33.00
CA THR A 200 19.97 -40.63 32.46
C THR A 200 18.73 -41.04 31.64
N VAL A 201 18.90 -42.02 30.74
CA VAL A 201 17.86 -42.54 29.83
C VAL A 201 17.87 -44.07 29.89
N SER A 202 16.70 -44.71 29.96
CA SER A 202 16.53 -46.12 29.58
C SER A 202 15.06 -46.44 29.27
N SER A 203 14.80 -47.65 28.75
CA SER A 203 13.57 -48.03 28.02
C SER A 203 13.16 -49.48 28.28
N GLN A 204 11.86 -49.83 28.22
CA GLN A 204 11.43 -51.18 27.76
C GLN A 204 9.91 -51.37 27.51
N SER A 205 9.61 -52.03 26.36
CA SER A 205 8.54 -53.03 26.05
C SER A 205 7.08 -52.87 26.52
N ALA A 206 6.18 -53.77 26.07
CA ALA A 206 4.73 -53.52 25.99
C ALA A 206 3.80 -54.74 26.19
N GLN A 207 2.58 -54.43 26.68
CA GLN A 207 1.30 -55.20 26.57
C GLN A 207 1.16 -56.58 27.25
N PRO A 208 -0.08 -57.09 27.47
CA PRO A 208 -1.37 -56.39 27.61
C PRO A 208 -2.22 -56.85 28.84
N VAL A 209 -2.95 -55.94 29.50
CA VAL A 209 -4.02 -56.29 30.46
C VAL A 209 -5.21 -55.32 30.30
N VAL A 210 -6.43 -55.85 30.40
CA VAL A 210 -7.72 -55.11 30.37
C VAL A 210 -8.58 -55.64 31.53
N PRO A 211 -9.03 -54.80 32.48
CA PRO A 211 -10.47 -54.46 32.47
C PRO A 211 -10.87 -53.06 32.98
N LYS A 212 -11.84 -52.46 32.26
CA LYS A 212 -13.00 -51.68 32.77
C LYS A 212 -12.77 -50.63 33.90
N GLN A 213 -12.70 -49.34 33.55
CA GLN A 213 -13.68 -48.27 33.89
C GLN A 213 -13.29 -46.91 33.23
N PRO A 214 -14.10 -45.82 33.30
CA PRO A 214 -14.13 -44.81 32.22
C PRO A 214 -12.96 -43.81 32.20
N VAL A 215 -12.66 -43.29 31.01
CA VAL A 215 -11.53 -42.39 30.74
C VAL A 215 -11.93 -40.92 30.92
N ASN A 216 -11.32 -40.23 31.89
CA ASN A 216 -11.36 -38.77 31.99
C ASN A 216 -10.42 -38.11 30.96
N ILE A 217 -10.93 -37.84 29.76
CA ILE A 217 -10.19 -37.12 28.70
C ILE A 217 -10.30 -35.61 28.95
N THR A 218 -9.61 -35.09 29.97
CA THR A 218 -9.74 -33.67 30.37
C THR A 218 -8.41 -32.91 30.50
N ASN A 219 -7.26 -33.57 30.58
CA ASN A 219 -5.98 -32.92 30.91
C ASN A 219 -4.99 -32.76 29.73
N ASN A 220 -5.21 -33.44 28.59
CA ASN A 220 -4.26 -33.41 27.45
C ASN A 220 -4.62 -32.35 26.39
N VAL A 221 -5.86 -31.87 26.34
CA VAL A 221 -6.28 -30.81 25.41
C VAL A 221 -5.73 -29.46 25.86
N THR A 222 -5.76 -29.19 27.17
CA THR A 222 -5.34 -27.92 27.77
C THR A 222 -3.89 -27.57 27.40
N ASN A 223 -2.95 -28.50 27.55
CA ASN A 223 -1.54 -28.25 27.23
C ASN A 223 -1.31 -28.04 25.72
N ALA A 224 -2.04 -28.74 24.85
CA ALA A 224 -1.93 -28.61 23.40
C ALA A 224 -2.58 -27.33 22.87
N VAL A 225 -3.66 -26.85 23.50
CA VAL A 225 -4.29 -25.55 23.20
C VAL A 225 -3.40 -24.42 23.71
N VAL A 226 -3.00 -24.44 24.98
CA VAL A 226 -2.14 -23.41 25.58
C VAL A 226 -0.81 -23.25 24.83
N GLN A 227 -0.13 -24.34 24.43
CA GLN A 227 1.08 -24.22 23.63
C GLN A 227 0.85 -23.66 22.20
N ARG A 228 -0.33 -23.89 21.61
CA ARG A 228 -0.69 -23.25 20.32
C ARG A 228 -1.09 -21.79 20.49
N GLU A 229 -1.75 -21.43 21.59
CA GLU A 229 -2.12 -20.05 21.90
C GLU A 229 -0.89 -19.20 22.21
N THR A 230 0.06 -19.69 23.03
CA THR A 230 1.32 -18.98 23.27
C THR A 230 2.14 -18.84 21.99
N THR A 231 2.32 -19.91 21.20
CA THR A 231 3.08 -19.84 19.93
C THR A 231 2.47 -18.83 18.94
N ASN A 232 1.14 -18.78 18.82
CA ASN A 232 0.49 -17.80 17.94
C ASN A 232 0.53 -16.36 18.49
N VAL A 233 0.50 -16.17 19.81
CA VAL A 233 0.74 -14.85 20.43
C VAL A 233 2.18 -14.42 20.19
N TYR A 234 3.17 -15.31 20.34
CA TYR A 234 4.57 -14.98 20.05
C TYR A 234 4.80 -14.57 18.58
N ILE A 235 4.15 -15.20 17.61
CA ILE A 235 4.30 -14.85 16.19
C ILE A 235 3.67 -13.47 15.90
N LEU A 236 2.45 -13.21 16.35
CA LEU A 236 1.79 -11.90 16.16
C LEU A 236 2.51 -10.78 16.92
N GLN A 237 3.03 -11.07 18.12
CA GLN A 237 3.86 -10.15 18.89
C GLN A 237 5.20 -9.90 18.21
N GLN A 238 5.81 -10.91 17.57
CA GLN A 238 7.05 -10.72 16.80
C GLN A 238 6.84 -9.82 15.58
N ASP A 239 5.74 -9.93 14.85
CA ASP A 239 5.49 -9.05 13.70
C ASP A 239 5.14 -7.62 14.13
N LEU A 240 4.33 -7.45 15.19
CA LEU A 240 4.06 -6.12 15.76
C LEU A 240 5.32 -5.48 16.38
N GLN A 241 6.18 -6.27 17.02
CA GLN A 241 7.49 -5.82 17.52
C GLN A 241 8.42 -5.45 16.36
N LYS A 242 8.47 -6.19 15.24
CA LYS A 242 9.26 -5.81 14.04
C LYS A 242 8.81 -4.49 13.44
N ASP A 243 7.50 -4.28 13.31
CA ASP A 243 6.96 -3.02 12.78
C ASP A 243 7.28 -1.84 13.72
N TYR A 244 7.20 -2.05 15.03
CA TYR A 244 7.58 -1.04 16.02
C TYR A 244 9.10 -0.80 16.08
N ASP A 245 9.93 -1.84 16.03
CA ASP A 245 11.40 -1.73 15.98
C ASP A 245 11.85 -0.96 14.74
N ARG A 246 11.20 -1.23 13.59
CA ARG A 246 11.40 -0.48 12.34
C ARG A 246 11.01 0.97 12.50
N LEU A 247 9.90 1.27 13.19
CA LEU A 247 9.39 2.61 13.40
C LEU A 247 10.25 3.40 14.41
N VAL A 248 10.69 2.78 15.51
CA VAL A 248 11.65 3.36 16.48
C VAL A 248 12.99 3.65 15.80
N THR A 249 13.45 2.75 14.92
CA THR A 249 14.66 2.96 14.13
C THR A 249 14.48 4.07 13.08
N GLN A 250 13.31 4.18 12.44
CA GLN A 250 12.94 5.33 11.59
C GLN A 250 12.99 6.65 12.37
N ILE A 251 12.40 6.70 13.57
CA ILE A 251 12.45 7.88 14.46
C ILE A 251 13.90 8.26 14.76
N LYS A 252 14.74 7.30 15.17
CA LYS A 252 16.14 7.57 15.49
C LYS A 252 16.94 8.03 14.27
N LEU A 253 16.74 7.41 13.10
CA LEU A 253 17.41 7.82 11.87
C LEU A 253 17.00 9.24 11.45
N VAL A 254 15.75 9.63 11.68
CA VAL A 254 15.28 11.02 11.48
C VAL A 254 15.87 11.99 12.50
N ASP A 255 16.08 11.58 13.76
CA ASP A 255 16.84 12.33 14.76
C ASP A 255 18.30 12.57 14.31
N GLN A 256 18.96 11.54 13.77
CA GLN A 256 20.34 11.64 13.24
C GLN A 256 20.43 12.55 12.01
N ILE A 257 19.44 12.50 11.11
CA ILE A 257 19.30 13.45 9.99
C ILE A 257 19.16 14.88 10.52
N LEU A 258 18.33 15.07 11.55
CA LEU A 258 18.03 16.37 12.15
C LEU A 258 19.26 16.97 12.84
N ASP A 259 20.09 16.16 13.50
CA ASP A 259 21.38 16.60 14.06
C ASP A 259 22.44 16.88 12.99
N HIS A 260 22.50 16.10 11.91
CA HIS A 260 23.37 16.39 10.74
C HIS A 260 22.99 17.73 10.07
N ILE A 261 21.70 18.05 9.98
CA ILE A 261 21.23 19.35 9.45
C ILE A 261 21.51 20.49 10.44
N LYS A 262 21.42 20.26 11.76
CA LYS A 262 21.84 21.26 12.77
C LYS A 262 23.32 21.59 12.66
N ALA A 263 24.18 20.60 12.38
CA ALA A 263 25.61 20.80 12.17
C ALA A 263 25.94 21.59 10.88
N SER A 264 24.95 21.84 10.01
CA SER A 264 25.07 22.59 8.75
C SER A 264 24.05 23.75 8.65
N ALA A 265 23.55 24.24 9.80
CA ALA A 265 22.34 25.05 9.90
C ALA A 265 22.40 26.49 9.35
N ASP A 266 23.59 27.05 9.08
CA ASP A 266 23.78 28.47 8.73
C ASP A 266 23.09 28.93 7.43
N THR A 267 22.51 28.01 6.65
CA THR A 267 21.84 28.35 5.38
C THR A 267 20.30 28.39 5.51
N PRO A 268 19.62 29.33 4.83
CA PRO A 268 18.16 29.32 4.70
C PRO A 268 17.57 28.08 4.00
N SER A 269 18.43 27.22 3.43
CA SER A 269 18.06 25.88 2.94
C SER A 269 18.00 24.88 4.09
N ALA A 270 19.04 24.84 4.95
CA ALA A 270 19.11 23.94 6.10
C ALA A 270 17.92 24.15 7.05
N ALA A 271 17.56 25.40 7.37
CA ALA A 271 16.40 25.70 8.21
C ALA A 271 15.06 25.14 7.66
N LYS A 272 14.89 25.06 6.34
CA LYS A 272 13.67 24.49 5.72
C LYS A 272 13.70 22.97 5.64
N LYS A 273 14.87 22.40 5.36
CA LYS A 273 15.14 20.96 5.45
C LYS A 273 14.83 20.46 6.87
N LEU A 274 15.36 21.16 7.89
CA LEU A 274 15.12 20.91 9.31
C LEU A 274 13.62 20.90 9.63
N LYS A 275 12.86 21.94 9.27
CA LYS A 275 11.40 21.98 9.51
C LYS A 275 10.62 20.85 8.83
N ALA A 276 11.01 20.46 7.61
CA ALA A 276 10.37 19.33 6.91
C ALA A 276 10.66 17.98 7.62
N VAL A 277 11.88 17.82 8.14
CA VAL A 277 12.31 16.65 8.91
C VAL A 277 11.62 16.61 10.29
N GLU A 278 11.46 17.75 10.97
CA GLU A 278 10.69 17.87 12.23
C GLU A 278 9.24 17.41 12.07
N LEU A 279 8.51 17.91 11.06
CA LEU A 279 7.12 17.50 10.81
C LEU A 279 6.99 15.99 10.52
N ARG A 280 8.01 15.39 9.87
CA ARG A 280 8.04 13.93 9.64
C ARG A 280 8.36 13.17 10.93
N LEU A 281 9.23 13.72 11.80
CA LEU A 281 9.57 13.16 13.12
C LEU A 281 8.36 13.15 14.06
N GLU A 282 7.57 14.24 14.08
CA GLU A 282 6.33 14.32 14.86
C GLU A 282 5.30 13.29 14.39
N ALA A 283 5.07 13.17 13.07
CA ALA A 283 4.16 12.18 12.50
C ALA A 283 4.57 10.73 12.80
N LEU A 284 5.88 10.42 12.77
CA LEU A 284 6.40 9.11 13.16
C LEU A 284 6.24 8.86 14.67
N LYS A 285 6.51 9.86 15.53
CA LYS A 285 6.32 9.77 16.99
C LYS A 285 4.85 9.55 17.36
N ALA A 286 3.91 10.21 16.68
CA ALA A 286 2.48 9.95 16.87
C ALA A 286 2.09 8.51 16.49
N LEU A 287 2.59 8.01 15.36
CA LEU A 287 2.36 6.63 14.93
C LEU A 287 3.00 5.60 15.89
N ALA A 288 4.13 5.93 16.55
CA ALA A 288 4.71 5.07 17.60
C ALA A 288 3.76 4.88 18.78
N VAL A 289 3.14 5.98 19.24
CA VAL A 289 2.19 5.97 20.36
C VAL A 289 0.94 5.16 19.98
N GLU A 290 0.34 5.41 18.82
CA GLU A 290 -0.80 4.64 18.30
C GLU A 290 -0.50 3.13 18.27
N LYS A 291 0.67 2.73 17.75
CA LYS A 291 1.06 1.31 17.67
C LYS A 291 1.26 0.67 19.05
N ASN A 292 1.79 1.40 20.04
CA ASN A 292 1.92 0.89 21.40
C ASN A 292 0.56 0.82 22.11
N GLU A 293 -0.31 1.82 21.97
CA GLU A 293 -1.69 1.79 22.50
C GLU A 293 -2.51 0.62 21.91
N VAL A 294 -2.36 0.35 20.61
CA VAL A 294 -2.95 -0.84 19.96
C VAL A 294 -2.34 -2.14 20.51
N SER A 295 -1.04 -2.19 20.80
CA SER A 295 -0.41 -3.37 21.42
C SER A 295 -0.95 -3.65 22.82
N GLU A 296 -1.00 -2.62 23.67
CA GLU A 296 -1.46 -2.73 25.05
C GLU A 296 -2.95 -3.09 25.11
N SER A 297 -3.79 -2.45 24.29
CA SER A 297 -5.24 -2.72 24.25
C SER A 297 -5.62 -4.04 23.59
N GLN A 298 -4.89 -4.50 22.55
CA GLN A 298 -5.24 -5.73 21.81
C GLN A 298 -4.52 -6.99 22.34
N TYR A 299 -3.35 -6.85 22.95
CA TYR A 299 -2.51 -7.98 23.39
C TYR A 299 -2.06 -7.94 24.86
N GLY A 300 -2.28 -6.84 25.58
CA GLY A 300 -1.98 -6.74 27.02
C GLY A 300 -0.50 -6.67 27.37
N THR A 301 0.37 -6.40 26.39
CA THR A 301 1.82 -6.25 26.58
C THR A 301 2.33 -4.96 25.93
N PRO A 302 2.96 -4.05 26.70
CA PRO A 302 3.72 -2.93 26.13
C PRO A 302 4.82 -3.45 25.18
N ILE A 303 5.04 -2.75 24.07
CA ILE A 303 6.11 -3.12 23.14
C ILE A 303 7.46 -2.75 23.76
N ARG A 304 8.44 -3.66 23.73
CA ARG A 304 9.74 -3.38 24.36
C ARG A 304 10.56 -2.41 23.49
N PRO A 305 11.22 -1.40 24.05
CA PRO A 305 12.14 -0.56 23.29
C PRO A 305 13.35 -1.38 22.85
N SER A 306 13.53 -1.56 21.54
CA SER A 306 14.71 -2.18 20.95
C SER A 306 15.91 -1.22 20.99
N ASN A 307 17.11 -1.76 21.23
CA ASN A 307 18.34 -0.96 21.31
C ASN A 307 18.86 -0.58 19.92
N ALA A 308 18.29 0.45 19.28
CA ALA A 308 18.66 0.97 17.96
C ALA A 308 20.04 1.67 17.90
N ASN A 309 20.99 1.29 18.77
CA ASN A 309 22.35 1.84 18.86
C ASN A 309 23.41 1.00 18.15
N LEU A 310 23.00 0.08 17.28
CA LEU A 310 23.91 -0.58 16.34
C LEU A 310 24.31 0.40 15.23
N GLY A 311 25.59 0.38 14.85
CA GLY A 311 26.09 1.08 13.65
C GLY A 311 25.41 0.50 12.41
N ILE A 312 24.47 1.27 11.84
CA ILE A 312 23.79 0.92 10.60
C ILE A 312 24.64 1.38 9.42
N THR A 313 24.96 0.45 8.53
CA THR A 313 25.54 0.79 7.22
C THR A 313 24.56 1.68 6.44
N ALA A 314 25.06 2.48 5.52
CA ALA A 314 24.30 3.31 4.59
C ALA A 314 23.24 2.49 3.85
N ALA A 315 23.58 1.26 3.45
CA ALA A 315 22.64 0.29 2.90
C ALA A 315 21.52 -0.06 3.91
N LYS A 316 21.84 -0.35 5.17
CA LYS A 316 20.82 -0.67 6.19
C LYS A 316 19.97 0.54 6.59
N ALA A 317 20.56 1.74 6.61
CA ALA A 317 19.85 3.00 6.81
C ALA A 317 18.78 3.22 5.72
N SER A 318 19.05 2.83 4.46
CA SER A 318 18.08 2.93 3.37
C SER A 318 16.89 1.96 3.47
N GLU A 319 17.03 0.81 4.14
CA GLU A 319 15.90 -0.13 4.35
C GLU A 319 14.91 0.36 5.40
N VAL A 320 15.46 0.94 6.48
CA VAL A 320 14.71 1.44 7.64
C VAL A 320 14.37 2.91 7.48
N PHE A 321 14.18 3.32 6.22
CA PHE A 321 14.04 4.70 5.85
C PHE A 321 12.57 5.17 5.89
N PRO A 322 12.26 6.41 6.33
CA PRO A 322 10.94 6.99 6.17
C PRO A 322 10.73 7.37 4.70
N ARG A 323 9.95 6.56 4.00
CA ARG A 323 9.65 6.77 2.58
C ARG A 323 8.98 8.12 2.32
N VAL A 324 9.27 8.72 1.17
CA VAL A 324 8.70 10.01 0.76
C VAL A 324 7.59 9.76 -0.28
N PRO A 325 6.40 10.37 -0.16
CA PRO A 325 5.32 10.14 -1.12
C PRO A 325 5.54 10.90 -2.44
N TYR A 326 5.10 10.30 -3.54
CA TYR A 326 4.93 10.92 -4.84
C TYR A 326 3.57 10.59 -5.47
N TYR A 327 3.18 11.35 -6.49
CA TYR A 327 2.08 11.01 -7.39
C TYR A 327 2.51 11.19 -8.85
N GLN A 328 1.92 10.42 -9.77
CA GLN A 328 2.18 10.56 -11.21
C GLN A 328 1.06 11.38 -11.88
N PRO A 329 1.36 12.55 -12.46
CA PRO A 329 0.33 13.49 -12.93
C PRO A 329 -0.45 12.93 -14.13
N GLY A 330 -1.77 13.03 -14.07
CA GLY A 330 -2.68 12.47 -15.08
C GLY A 330 -3.06 11.01 -14.83
N THR A 331 -2.65 10.42 -13.70
CA THR A 331 -3.04 9.08 -13.24
C THR A 331 -3.46 9.13 -11.77
N GLU A 332 -4.13 8.07 -11.31
CA GLU A 332 -4.42 7.85 -9.88
C GLU A 332 -3.25 7.13 -9.16
N GLU A 333 -2.11 6.93 -9.85
CA GLU A 333 -0.93 6.25 -9.32
C GLU A 333 -0.20 7.14 -8.30
N ILE A 334 -0.33 6.76 -7.02
CA ILE A 334 0.48 7.22 -5.90
C ILE A 334 1.52 6.16 -5.52
N GLY A 335 2.62 6.63 -4.92
CA GLY A 335 3.70 5.75 -4.54
C GLY A 335 4.67 6.37 -3.55
N GLU A 336 5.69 5.59 -3.24
CA GLU A 336 6.72 5.87 -2.25
C GLU A 336 8.10 5.82 -2.90
N LEU A 337 9.00 6.71 -2.51
CA LEU A 337 10.38 6.71 -2.98
C LEU A 337 11.38 6.64 -1.83
N TRP A 338 12.55 6.06 -2.13
CA TRP A 338 13.71 6.01 -1.24
C TRP A 338 15.02 6.04 -2.03
N ILE A 339 16.11 6.45 -1.37
CA ILE A 339 17.48 6.42 -1.91
C ILE A 339 18.22 5.25 -1.26
N LYS A 340 18.86 4.41 -2.08
CA LYS A 340 19.72 3.30 -1.63
C LYS A 340 21.16 3.53 -2.12
N PRO A 341 22.13 3.81 -1.24
CA PRO A 341 23.55 3.81 -1.61
C PRO A 341 24.07 2.38 -1.84
N TYR A 342 25.04 2.22 -2.74
CA TYR A 342 25.75 0.98 -3.01
C TYR A 342 27.08 1.23 -3.74
N VAL A 343 28.03 0.30 -3.59
CA VAL A 343 29.22 0.26 -4.43
C VAL A 343 28.91 -0.59 -5.68
N SER A 344 29.33 -0.10 -6.83
CA SER A 344 29.17 -0.77 -8.13
C SER A 344 30.29 -1.80 -8.40
N ASP A 345 30.11 -2.65 -9.40
CA ASP A 345 31.10 -3.67 -9.80
C ASP A 345 32.46 -3.07 -10.26
N VAL A 346 32.50 -1.76 -10.56
CA VAL A 346 33.71 -1.00 -10.92
C VAL A 346 34.34 -0.25 -9.74
N GLY A 347 33.78 -0.39 -8.54
CA GLY A 347 34.27 0.26 -7.31
C GLY A 347 33.76 1.67 -7.07
N GLU A 348 32.87 2.21 -7.91
CA GLU A 348 32.29 3.56 -7.72
C GLU A 348 31.06 3.51 -6.78
N LEU A 349 30.97 4.48 -5.86
CA LEU A 349 29.81 4.72 -5.00
C LEU A 349 28.66 5.37 -5.80
N LEU A 350 27.51 4.69 -5.86
CA LEU A 350 26.31 5.11 -6.57
C LEU A 350 25.08 5.08 -5.65
N TYR A 351 24.04 5.79 -6.06
CA TYR A 351 22.77 5.90 -5.33
C TYR A 351 21.60 5.56 -6.23
N ASP A 352 20.86 4.50 -5.89
CA ASP A 352 19.63 4.10 -6.56
C ASP A 352 18.45 4.86 -5.92
N LEU A 353 17.94 5.88 -6.60
CA LEU A 353 16.68 6.54 -6.28
C LEU A 353 15.53 5.71 -6.86
N ASN A 354 14.83 4.97 -6.01
CA ASN A 354 13.80 4.00 -6.38
C ASN A 354 12.40 4.62 -6.25
N PHE A 355 11.55 4.38 -7.25
CA PHE A 355 10.14 4.76 -7.26
C PHE A 355 9.29 3.49 -7.12
N VAL A 356 8.49 3.40 -6.05
CA VAL A 356 7.70 2.22 -5.71
C VAL A 356 6.22 2.55 -5.76
N ALA A 357 5.46 1.84 -6.59
CA ALA A 357 4.02 1.96 -6.62
C ALA A 357 3.41 1.23 -5.42
N GLU A 358 2.42 1.85 -4.76
CA GLU A 358 1.71 1.23 -3.64
C GLU A 358 0.84 0.05 -4.10
N HIS A 359 0.23 0.17 -5.28
CA HIS A 359 -0.79 -0.73 -5.83
C HIS A 359 -0.32 -1.38 -7.15
N SER A 360 0.71 -2.24 -7.09
CA SER A 360 1.23 -2.97 -8.26
C SER A 360 1.20 -4.49 -8.06
N ASP A 361 0.48 -5.19 -8.95
CA ASP A 361 0.35 -6.65 -8.96
C ASP A 361 1.59 -7.39 -9.50
N PHE A 362 2.50 -6.67 -10.18
CA PHE A 362 3.62 -7.25 -10.91
C PHE A 362 4.97 -6.80 -10.33
N ASP A 363 5.35 -5.54 -10.59
CA ASP A 363 6.62 -4.96 -10.14
C ASP A 363 6.38 -3.86 -9.11
N LYS A 364 6.91 -4.05 -7.89
CA LYS A 364 6.78 -3.02 -6.84
C LYS A 364 7.62 -1.79 -7.15
N ILE A 365 8.82 -1.96 -7.71
CA ILE A 365 9.68 -0.86 -8.18
C ILE A 365 9.30 -0.56 -9.63
N GLN A 366 8.79 0.65 -9.89
CA GLN A 366 8.36 1.14 -11.21
C GLN A 366 9.53 1.65 -12.06
N ASP A 367 10.46 2.36 -11.42
CA ASP A 367 11.67 2.92 -12.03
C ASP A 367 12.75 3.10 -10.96
N THR A 368 14.00 3.05 -11.38
CA THR A 368 15.18 3.39 -10.57
C THR A 368 16.01 4.41 -11.36
N ILE A 369 16.31 5.55 -10.75
CA ILE A 369 17.32 6.49 -11.27
C ILE A 369 18.63 6.19 -10.56
N LYS A 370 19.69 5.90 -11.33
CA LYS A 370 21.05 5.80 -10.81
C LYS A 370 21.66 7.20 -10.76
N LEU A 371 22.22 7.58 -9.63
CA LEU A 371 22.90 8.85 -9.40
C LEU A 371 24.34 8.57 -8.97
N ASN A 372 25.31 9.33 -9.49
CA ASN A 372 26.63 9.46 -8.86
C ASN A 372 26.60 10.49 -7.71
N GLN A 373 27.72 10.66 -7.00
CA GLN A 373 27.81 11.55 -5.84
C GLN A 373 27.52 13.04 -6.17
N ALA A 374 27.95 13.53 -7.34
CA ALA A 374 27.62 14.88 -7.77
C ALA A 374 26.11 15.02 -8.08
N GLU A 375 25.48 13.98 -8.63
CA GLU A 375 24.06 13.99 -9.02
C GLU A 375 23.10 13.91 -7.82
N ILE A 376 23.43 13.18 -6.75
CA ILE A 376 22.64 13.22 -5.50
C ILE A 376 22.74 14.59 -4.81
N SER A 377 23.93 15.19 -4.75
CA SER A 377 24.10 16.57 -4.26
C SER A 377 23.36 17.60 -5.13
N MET A 378 23.44 17.47 -6.46
CA MET A 378 22.66 18.30 -7.40
C MET A 378 21.15 18.11 -7.22
N THR A 379 20.68 16.90 -6.93
CA THR A 379 19.26 16.61 -6.64
C THR A 379 18.79 17.36 -5.40
N SER A 380 19.54 17.24 -4.29
CA SER A 380 19.28 17.98 -3.05
C SER A 380 19.23 19.50 -3.28
N GLN A 381 20.25 20.06 -3.93
CA GLN A 381 20.32 21.49 -4.26
C GLN A 381 19.17 21.91 -5.20
N GLY A 382 18.77 21.05 -6.14
CA GLY A 382 17.64 21.26 -7.03
C GLY A 382 16.33 21.40 -6.26
N LEU A 383 16.04 20.45 -5.37
CA LEU A 383 14.84 20.46 -4.53
C LEU A 383 14.80 21.66 -3.56
N ALA A 384 15.94 22.05 -3.00
CA ALA A 384 16.07 23.27 -2.20
C ALA A 384 15.79 24.55 -3.04
N LYS A 385 16.27 24.62 -4.28
CA LYS A 385 15.95 25.70 -5.24
C LYS A 385 14.45 25.73 -5.57
N VAL A 386 13.80 24.56 -5.72
CA VAL A 386 12.34 24.47 -5.94
C VAL A 386 11.57 25.09 -4.78
N SER A 387 11.92 24.78 -3.52
CA SER A 387 11.31 25.45 -2.36
C SER A 387 11.50 26.98 -2.40
N ALA A 388 12.73 27.45 -2.66
CA ALA A 388 13.02 28.88 -2.75
C ALA A 388 12.33 29.60 -3.94
N TRP A 389 11.81 28.86 -4.93
CA TRP A 389 10.96 29.40 -6.01
C TRP A 389 9.47 29.29 -5.69
N SER A 390 9.06 28.26 -4.94
CA SER A 390 7.70 28.13 -4.40
C SER A 390 7.33 29.32 -3.53
N ASP A 391 8.18 29.69 -2.56
CA ASP A 391 7.92 30.82 -1.66
C ASP A 391 7.68 32.12 -2.45
N LYS A 392 8.51 32.37 -3.47
CA LYS A 392 8.40 33.55 -4.34
C LYS A 392 7.15 33.51 -5.22
N ALA A 393 6.68 32.33 -5.63
CA ALA A 393 5.43 32.20 -6.37
C ALA A 393 4.21 32.46 -5.50
N LEU A 394 4.23 31.99 -4.24
CA LEU A 394 3.18 32.24 -3.25
C LEU A 394 3.16 33.72 -2.83
N GLU A 395 4.33 34.30 -2.53
CA GLU A 395 4.52 35.72 -2.18
C GLU A 395 4.02 36.68 -3.28
N LYS A 396 4.22 36.30 -4.55
CA LYS A 396 3.73 37.08 -5.71
C LYS A 396 2.35 36.64 -6.22
N GLY A 397 1.66 35.73 -5.52
CA GLY A 397 0.31 35.28 -5.88
C GLY A 397 0.19 34.70 -7.29
N LEU A 398 1.18 33.94 -7.75
CA LEU A 398 1.24 33.45 -9.15
C LEU A 398 0.23 32.32 -9.38
N ARG A 399 -0.91 32.62 -10.02
CA ARG A 399 -1.98 31.65 -10.36
C ARG A 399 -2.02 31.36 -11.86
N ARG A 400 -0.97 30.72 -12.39
CA ARG A 400 -0.87 30.31 -13.81
C ARG A 400 0.00 29.06 -13.97
N ARG A 401 -0.27 28.25 -15.00
CA ARG A 401 0.64 27.16 -15.38
C ARG A 401 2.03 27.73 -15.71
N TYR A 402 3.04 27.24 -15.01
CA TYR A 402 4.44 27.57 -15.25
C TYR A 402 5.31 26.39 -14.81
N GLU A 403 6.36 26.09 -15.55
CA GLU A 403 7.35 25.08 -15.19
C GLU A 403 8.76 25.62 -15.41
N LYS A 404 9.72 25.16 -14.60
CA LYS A 404 11.13 25.55 -14.71
C LYS A 404 12.05 24.50 -14.11
N ALA A 405 13.10 24.10 -14.85
CA ALA A 405 14.16 23.25 -14.31
C ALA A 405 14.98 23.99 -13.22
N ALA A 406 15.16 23.35 -12.07
CA ALA A 406 15.98 23.78 -10.95
C ALA A 406 17.38 23.15 -10.96
N THR A 407 17.47 21.93 -11.48
CA THR A 407 18.70 21.31 -11.99
C THR A 407 18.35 20.30 -13.10
N CYS A 408 19.32 19.92 -13.91
CA CYS A 408 19.23 18.80 -14.85
C CYS A 408 20.59 18.10 -14.94
N PHE A 409 20.59 16.77 -15.03
CA PHE A 409 21.80 15.96 -15.13
C PHE A 409 21.55 14.66 -15.93
N PRO A 410 22.58 14.10 -16.60
CA PRO A 410 23.88 14.71 -16.85
C PRO A 410 23.74 15.88 -17.85
N ALA A 411 24.49 16.97 -17.64
CA ALA A 411 24.26 18.26 -18.32
C ALA A 411 24.23 18.17 -19.85
N ALA A 412 25.09 17.35 -20.47
CA ALA A 412 25.15 17.15 -21.91
C ALA A 412 23.89 16.51 -22.53
N MET A 413 23.01 15.92 -21.71
CA MET A 413 21.75 15.27 -22.13
C MET A 413 20.51 16.12 -21.83
N CYS A 414 20.67 17.36 -21.37
CA CYS A 414 19.55 18.24 -21.01
C CYS A 414 18.92 18.94 -22.22
N ASP A 415 19.74 19.46 -23.15
CA ASP A 415 19.25 20.29 -24.27
C ASP A 415 18.61 19.50 -25.43
N SER A 416 18.80 18.17 -25.49
CA SER A 416 18.41 17.36 -26.65
C SER A 416 17.70 16.06 -26.27
N LYS A 417 16.35 16.09 -26.35
CA LYS A 417 15.45 14.95 -26.04
C LYS A 417 15.39 13.94 -27.21
N GLU A 418 16.54 13.38 -27.54
CA GLU A 418 16.77 12.47 -28.68
C GLU A 418 16.93 11.01 -28.24
N VAL A 419 16.68 10.06 -29.15
CA VAL A 419 16.81 8.63 -28.82
C VAL A 419 18.26 8.30 -28.45
N GLY A 420 18.45 7.62 -27.31
CA GLY A 420 19.77 7.32 -26.73
C GLY A 420 20.28 8.37 -25.74
N LYS A 421 19.66 9.55 -25.66
CA LYS A 421 19.98 10.57 -24.65
C LYS A 421 19.02 10.49 -23.48
N SER A 422 19.52 10.24 -22.28
CA SER A 422 18.71 10.17 -21.06
C SER A 422 19.16 11.24 -20.06
N SER A 423 18.20 11.92 -19.44
CA SER A 423 18.46 12.96 -18.43
C SER A 423 17.35 13.01 -17.38
N THR A 424 17.71 13.42 -16.17
CA THR A 424 16.80 13.68 -15.06
C THR A 424 16.74 15.19 -14.82
N GLU A 425 15.54 15.76 -14.91
CA GLU A 425 15.25 17.17 -14.61
C GLU A 425 14.54 17.26 -13.26
N ILE A 426 15.08 18.06 -12.32
CA ILE A 426 14.34 18.47 -11.11
C ILE A 426 13.58 19.75 -11.45
N MET A 427 12.26 19.65 -11.55
CA MET A 427 11.37 20.70 -12.01
C MET A 427 10.63 21.37 -10.85
N PHE A 428 10.51 22.69 -10.91
CA PHE A 428 9.50 23.47 -10.21
C PHE A 428 8.26 23.61 -11.10
N MET A 429 7.07 23.43 -10.52
CA MET A 429 5.80 23.60 -11.21
C MET A 429 4.84 24.50 -10.41
N ILE A 430 4.11 25.36 -11.11
CA ILE A 430 2.97 26.16 -10.62
C ILE A 430 1.71 25.75 -11.39
N TYR A 431 0.60 25.57 -10.70
CA TYR A 431 -0.71 25.20 -11.27
C TYR A 431 -1.65 26.41 -11.44
N GLN A 432 -2.85 26.19 -11.99
CA GLN A 432 -3.81 27.26 -12.33
C GLN A 432 -4.50 27.87 -11.10
N ASP A 433 -4.65 27.09 -10.04
CA ASP A 433 -5.08 27.50 -8.71
C ASP A 433 -3.99 28.27 -7.94
N GLY A 434 -2.73 28.24 -8.41
CA GLY A 434 -1.57 28.81 -7.73
C GLY A 434 -0.90 27.87 -6.72
N SER A 435 -1.28 26.59 -6.65
CA SER A 435 -0.50 25.60 -5.90
C SER A 435 0.84 25.32 -6.60
N THR A 436 1.82 24.84 -5.83
CA THR A 436 3.19 24.60 -6.26
C THR A 436 3.61 23.15 -5.98
N SER A 437 4.57 22.64 -6.76
CA SER A 437 5.13 21.30 -6.53
C SER A 437 6.55 21.18 -7.05
N ALA A 438 7.27 20.18 -6.53
CA ALA A 438 8.45 19.63 -7.17
C ALA A 438 8.04 18.50 -8.12
N SER A 439 8.84 18.24 -9.16
CA SER A 439 8.65 17.09 -10.03
C SER A 439 10.00 16.55 -10.50
N ILE A 440 10.22 15.25 -10.35
CA ILE A 440 11.40 14.53 -10.85
C ILE A 440 11.03 13.95 -12.20
N ARG A 441 11.64 14.48 -13.26
CA ARG A 441 11.26 14.22 -14.65
C ARG A 441 12.36 13.41 -15.34
N LEU A 442 12.05 12.17 -15.70
CA LEU A 442 12.92 11.26 -16.41
C LEU A 442 12.69 11.41 -17.91
N ASN A 443 13.65 11.98 -18.62
CA ASN A 443 13.72 11.93 -20.07
C ASN A 443 14.45 10.65 -20.48
N LYS A 444 13.76 9.76 -21.20
CA LYS A 444 14.34 8.60 -21.88
C LYS A 444 14.27 8.90 -23.39
N GLY A 445 15.10 9.83 -23.82
CA GLY A 445 15.06 10.46 -25.14
C GLY A 445 13.74 11.20 -25.38
N ARG A 446 12.96 10.71 -26.35
CA ARG A 446 11.64 11.27 -26.70
C ARG A 446 10.53 10.92 -25.71
N PHE A 447 10.74 9.93 -24.84
CA PHE A 447 9.77 9.57 -23.80
C PHE A 447 10.06 10.34 -22.52
N GLN A 448 9.02 10.87 -21.87
CA GLN A 448 9.14 11.64 -20.64
C GLN A 448 8.17 11.07 -19.59
N LYS A 449 8.72 10.60 -18.45
CA LYS A 449 7.95 10.25 -17.24
C LYS A 449 8.20 11.31 -16.17
N SER A 450 7.25 11.56 -15.29
CA SER A 450 7.41 12.58 -14.23
C SER A 450 6.73 12.16 -12.94
N TYR A 451 7.45 12.29 -11.83
CA TYR A 451 6.98 11.98 -10.49
C TYR A 451 6.88 13.28 -9.70
N ASN A 452 5.66 13.66 -9.33
CA ASN A 452 5.39 14.90 -8.64
C ASN A 452 5.39 14.71 -7.12
N LEU A 453 5.88 15.71 -6.40
CA LEU A 453 6.01 15.73 -4.94
C LEU A 453 5.48 17.07 -4.41
N SER A 454 4.93 17.08 -3.18
CA SER A 454 4.70 18.34 -2.48
C SER A 454 6.03 19.05 -2.22
N VAL A 455 6.02 20.37 -1.98
CA VAL A 455 7.25 21.13 -1.73
C VAL A 455 7.94 20.67 -0.44
N GLU A 456 7.15 20.27 0.56
CA GLU A 456 7.57 19.66 1.82
C GLU A 456 8.19 18.28 1.56
N SER A 457 7.56 17.44 0.74
CA SER A 457 8.07 16.13 0.33
C SER A 457 9.39 16.26 -0.45
N GLY A 458 9.52 17.30 -1.27
CA GLY A 458 10.77 17.64 -1.97
C GLY A 458 11.88 18.12 -1.02
N LEU A 459 11.57 18.98 -0.04
CA LEU A 459 12.52 19.40 1.00
C LEU A 459 12.96 18.22 1.87
N LEU A 460 12.04 17.33 2.20
CA LEU A 460 12.28 16.10 2.93
C LEU A 460 13.25 15.20 2.14
N LEU A 461 12.96 14.93 0.85
CA LEU A 461 13.88 14.22 -0.03
C LEU A 461 15.25 14.92 -0.19
N ALA A 462 15.31 16.26 -0.14
CA ALA A 462 16.57 16.99 -0.20
C ALA A 462 17.45 16.74 1.04
N ALA A 463 16.88 16.88 2.24
CA ALA A 463 17.52 16.53 3.51
C ALA A 463 18.00 15.08 3.55
N TYR A 464 17.19 14.19 2.98
CA TYR A 464 17.44 12.76 2.89
C TYR A 464 18.55 12.41 1.89
N SER A 465 18.67 13.19 0.81
CA SER A 465 19.76 13.09 -0.15
C SER A 465 21.10 13.48 0.48
N ASP A 466 21.14 14.59 1.25
CA ASP A 466 22.36 15.03 1.95
C ASP A 466 22.87 13.95 2.92
N TYR A 467 21.99 13.41 3.76
CA TYR A 467 22.37 12.43 4.77
C TYR A 467 22.82 11.09 4.14
N MET A 468 22.19 10.66 3.05
CA MET A 468 22.63 9.45 2.33
C MET A 468 23.99 9.65 1.64
N ASP A 469 24.27 10.86 1.14
CA ASP A 469 25.60 11.25 0.64
C ASP A 469 26.65 11.23 1.76
N ASP A 470 26.37 11.87 2.90
CA ASP A 470 27.25 11.93 4.08
C ASP A 470 27.59 10.54 4.66
N ILE A 471 26.60 9.69 4.94
CA ILE A 471 26.87 8.35 5.50
C ILE A 471 27.45 7.39 4.45
N GLY A 472 27.01 7.50 3.19
CA GLY A 472 27.48 6.64 2.11
C GLY A 472 28.93 6.93 1.74
N SER A 473 29.32 8.21 1.66
CA SER A 473 30.70 8.61 1.39
C SER A 473 31.65 8.27 2.54
N LYS A 474 31.20 8.41 3.80
CA LYS A 474 31.99 7.99 4.98
C LYS A 474 32.21 6.48 5.04
N GLU A 475 31.17 5.67 4.82
CA GLU A 475 31.31 4.20 4.79
C GLU A 475 32.20 3.75 3.63
N PHE A 476 32.03 4.36 2.46
CA PHE A 476 32.88 4.08 1.29
C PHE A 476 34.34 4.43 1.58
N GLN A 477 34.64 5.66 2.04
CA GLN A 477 36.00 6.08 2.39
C GLN A 477 36.63 5.14 3.43
N ALA A 478 35.94 4.87 4.54
CA ALA A 478 36.43 3.98 5.59
C ALA A 478 36.65 2.52 5.13
N ALA A 479 36.02 2.11 4.03
CA ALA A 479 36.22 0.79 3.40
C ALA A 479 37.23 0.79 2.23
N THR A 480 37.69 1.95 1.76
CA THR A 480 38.63 2.07 0.62
C THR A 480 39.97 2.73 0.96
N MET A 481 40.12 3.34 2.14
CA MET A 481 41.40 3.92 2.59
C MET A 481 42.49 2.85 2.71
N SER A 482 43.70 3.21 2.31
CA SER A 482 44.90 2.39 2.51
C SER A 482 45.33 2.37 3.98
N ASP A 483 46.08 1.35 4.38
CA ASP A 483 46.67 1.25 5.73
C ASP A 483 47.42 2.54 6.12
N THR A 484 48.17 3.13 5.19
CA THR A 484 48.89 4.40 5.38
C THR A 484 48.01 5.63 5.57
N GLU A 485 46.79 5.64 5.00
CA GLU A 485 45.83 6.72 5.23
C GLU A 485 45.07 6.49 6.55
N LEU A 486 44.80 5.23 6.91
CA LEU A 486 44.21 4.84 8.20
C LEU A 486 45.14 5.18 9.36
N ASP A 487 46.43 4.85 9.28
CA ASP A 487 47.43 5.22 10.29
C ASP A 487 47.40 6.74 10.54
N SER A 488 47.33 7.55 9.47
CA SER A 488 47.26 9.03 9.56
C SER A 488 45.96 9.59 10.18
N MET A 489 44.96 8.76 10.45
CA MET A 489 43.77 9.16 11.24
C MET A 489 43.96 9.05 12.75
N PHE A 490 45.04 8.43 13.21
CA PHE A 490 45.29 8.12 14.63
C PHE A 490 46.55 8.81 15.21
N GLU A 491 47.21 9.67 14.43
CA GLU A 491 48.31 10.57 14.85
C GLU A 491 47.81 11.95 15.31
#